data_AF-A0A7W1AV56-F1
#
_entry.id   AF-A0A7W1AV56-F1
#
_cell.length_a   1.000
_cell.length_b   1.000
_cell.length_c   1.000
_cell.angle_alpha   90.00
_cell.angle_beta   90.00
_cell.angle_gamma   90.00
#
_symmetry.space_group_name_H-M   'P 1'
#
loop_
_entity.id
_entity.type
_entity.pdbx_description
1 polymer ?
#
loop_
_entity_poly.entity_id
_entity_poly.type
_entity_poly.pdbx_seq_one_letter_code
_entity_poly.pdbx_strand_id
1 'polypeptide(L)'
;MRELQEKAKPYLLRHIAGEWPDLEPGGQAAIAAWATMVTMVIEFADPRTIGVNPAQRLCFKLTQSPPPNWFTWVGNYEGKMWGRVFNHFGIDGNVFRSAENVPTSGALTPLFNAQSTAFVIGNLFVLTFSTARPAFELDPQAFASAWGLRLIWPTAGETIYPPDTVLSDIAADQVSRMFVPPAARGMARPAWVTTP
;
A
#
# COMPACT_ATOMS: atom_id res chain seq x y z
N MET A 1 -3.77 -16.41 10.16
CA MET A 1 -2.61 -15.78 9.48
C MET A 1 -1.77 -16.78 8.69
N ARG A 2 -1.41 -17.96 9.23
CA ARG A 2 -0.68 -19.01 8.49
C ARG A 2 -1.33 -19.39 7.16
N GLU A 3 -2.63 -19.69 7.16
CA GLU A 3 -3.37 -20.07 5.94
C GLU A 3 -3.27 -19.02 4.83
N LEU A 4 -3.34 -17.74 5.19
CA LEU A 4 -3.28 -16.64 4.24
C LEU A 4 -1.90 -16.58 3.58
N GLN A 5 -0.83 -16.74 4.37
CA GLN A 5 0.53 -16.81 3.85
C GLN A 5 0.72 -18.01 2.91
N GLU A 6 0.23 -19.19 3.31
CA GLU A 6 0.33 -20.40 2.46
C GLU A 6 -0.45 -20.25 1.15
N LYS A 7 -1.62 -19.59 1.16
CA LYS A 7 -2.39 -19.29 -0.06
C LYS A 7 -1.67 -18.32 -0.99
N ALA A 8 -1.01 -17.29 -0.45
CA ALA A 8 -0.33 -16.28 -1.25
C ALA A 8 1.03 -16.74 -1.79
N LYS A 9 1.71 -17.66 -1.08
CA LYS A 9 3.08 -18.08 -1.36
C LYS A 9 3.34 -18.55 -2.81
N PRO A 10 2.50 -19.39 -3.45
CA PRO A 10 2.73 -19.84 -4.82
C PRO A 10 2.79 -18.68 -5.82
N TYR A 11 2.00 -17.63 -5.58
CA TYR A 11 1.98 -16.43 -6.41
C TYR A 11 3.14 -15.49 -6.07
N LEU A 12 3.42 -15.28 -4.78
CA LEU A 12 4.47 -14.37 -4.32
C LEU A 12 5.87 -14.81 -4.75
N LEU A 13 6.22 -16.10 -4.63
CA LEU A 13 7.60 -16.56 -4.83
C LEU A 13 8.12 -16.23 -6.24
N ARG A 14 7.28 -16.37 -7.26
CA ARG A 14 7.64 -16.07 -8.65
C ARG A 14 7.87 -14.58 -8.88
N HIS A 15 7.02 -13.74 -8.27
CA HIS A 15 7.17 -12.27 -8.34
C HIS A 15 8.38 -11.77 -7.55
N ILE A 16 8.66 -12.36 -6.39
CA ILE A 16 9.85 -12.09 -5.58
C ILE A 16 11.12 -12.43 -6.36
N ALA A 17 11.10 -13.51 -7.16
CA ALA A 17 12.20 -13.92 -8.03
C ALA A 17 12.31 -13.10 -9.34
N GLY A 18 11.40 -12.16 -9.59
CA GLY A 18 11.39 -11.32 -10.78
C GLY A 18 10.82 -11.97 -12.04
N GLU A 19 10.21 -13.16 -11.94
CA GLU A 19 9.67 -13.88 -13.11
C GLU A 19 8.41 -13.24 -13.69
N TRP A 20 7.64 -12.51 -12.88
CA TRP A 20 6.36 -11.86 -13.24
C TRP A 20 5.51 -12.69 -14.21
N PRO A 21 4.93 -13.83 -13.78
CA PRO A 21 3.93 -14.51 -14.59
C PRO A 21 2.63 -13.71 -14.64
N ASP A 22 1.79 -14.03 -15.62
CA ASP A 22 0.39 -13.62 -15.64
C ASP A 22 -0.28 -13.95 -14.30
N LEU A 23 -0.99 -12.97 -13.74
CA LEU A 23 -1.56 -13.07 -12.41
C LEU A 23 -3.09 -13.02 -12.51
N GLU A 24 -3.68 -14.20 -12.42
CA GLU A 24 -5.14 -14.42 -12.43
C GLU A 24 -5.82 -13.80 -11.19
N PRO A 25 -7.14 -13.56 -11.24
CA PRO A 25 -7.89 -12.93 -10.14
C PRO A 25 -7.70 -13.59 -8.76
N GLY A 26 -7.61 -14.93 -8.72
CA GLY A 26 -7.37 -15.66 -7.47
C GLY A 26 -6.00 -15.34 -6.85
N GLY A 27 -4.96 -15.21 -7.68
CA GLY A 27 -3.62 -14.82 -7.25
C GLY A 27 -3.55 -13.34 -6.83
N GLN A 28 -4.24 -12.46 -7.55
CA GLN A 28 -4.39 -11.05 -7.17
C GLN A 28 -4.99 -10.91 -5.78
N ALA A 29 -6.12 -11.58 -5.52
CA ALA A 29 -6.79 -11.55 -4.23
C ALA A 29 -5.90 -12.12 -3.12
N ALA A 30 -5.17 -13.21 -3.38
CA ALA A 30 -4.26 -13.81 -2.40
C ALA A 30 -3.09 -12.87 -2.03
N ILE A 31 -2.43 -12.26 -3.03
CA ILE A 31 -1.35 -11.30 -2.80
C ILE A 31 -1.88 -10.05 -2.10
N ALA A 32 -3.04 -9.53 -2.53
CA ALA A 32 -3.64 -8.35 -1.92
C ALA A 32 -4.00 -8.57 -0.45
N ALA A 33 -4.63 -9.70 -0.13
CA ALA A 33 -4.92 -10.09 1.25
C ALA A 33 -3.64 -10.17 2.09
N TRP A 34 -2.56 -10.73 1.52
CA TRP A 34 -1.29 -10.82 2.22
C TRP A 34 -0.66 -9.44 2.45
N ALA A 35 -0.68 -8.57 1.44
CA ALA A 35 -0.18 -7.21 1.54
C ALA A 35 -0.96 -6.39 2.59
N THR A 36 -2.28 -6.55 2.65
CA THR A 36 -3.13 -5.94 3.68
C THR A 36 -2.76 -6.43 5.08
N MET A 37 -2.57 -7.74 5.27
CA MET A 37 -2.12 -8.30 6.54
C MET A 37 -0.75 -7.73 6.96
N VAL A 38 0.22 -7.70 6.04
CA VAL A 38 1.56 -7.14 6.28
C VAL A 38 1.46 -5.66 6.67
N THR A 39 0.62 -4.90 5.98
CA THR A 39 0.37 -3.47 6.29
C THR A 39 -0.22 -3.28 7.68
N MET A 40 -1.20 -4.10 8.06
CA MET A 40 -1.79 -4.07 9.42
C MET A 40 -0.79 -4.47 10.50
N VAL A 41 0.30 -5.16 10.18
CA VAL A 41 1.39 -5.43 11.12
C VAL A 41 2.37 -4.26 11.15
N ILE A 42 2.74 -3.73 9.98
CA ILE A 42 3.69 -2.61 9.83
C ILE A 42 3.20 -1.35 10.53
N GLU A 43 1.89 -1.04 10.50
CA GLU A 43 1.36 0.17 11.16
C GLU A 43 1.65 0.22 12.68
N PHE A 44 1.87 -0.93 13.34
CA PHE A 44 2.23 -0.97 14.76
C PHE A 44 3.70 -0.66 15.03
N ALA A 45 4.54 -0.55 13.99
CA ALA A 45 5.92 -0.07 14.13
C ALA A 45 5.98 1.40 14.56
N ASP A 46 4.95 2.20 14.20
CA ASP A 46 4.75 3.55 14.73
C ASP A 46 3.29 3.74 15.16
N PRO A 47 2.97 3.56 16.46
CA PRO A 47 1.61 3.71 16.95
C PRO A 47 0.95 5.07 16.65
N ARG A 48 1.74 6.11 16.34
CA ARG A 48 1.22 7.44 16.02
C ARG A 48 0.57 7.50 14.64
N THR A 49 0.98 6.63 13.71
CA THR A 49 0.53 6.63 12.31
C THR A 49 -0.57 5.62 12.02
N ILE A 50 -1.07 4.90 13.03
CA ILE A 50 -2.12 3.89 12.89
C ILE A 50 -3.37 4.51 12.24
N GLY A 51 -3.69 4.05 11.03
CA GLY A 51 -4.85 4.51 10.26
C GLY A 51 -5.97 3.47 10.15
N VAL A 52 -5.69 2.16 10.36
CA VAL A 52 -6.72 1.12 10.29
C VAL A 52 -7.57 1.16 11.55
N ASN A 53 -8.89 1.21 11.41
CA ASN A 53 -9.77 1.14 12.56
C ASN A 53 -10.02 -0.33 13.02
N PRO A 54 -10.44 -0.57 14.28
CA PRO A 54 -10.71 -1.93 14.77
C PRO A 54 -11.76 -2.71 13.95
N ALA A 55 -12.76 -2.03 13.38
CA ALA A 55 -13.79 -2.67 12.56
C ALA A 55 -13.23 -3.24 11.25
N GLN A 56 -12.32 -2.52 10.59
CA GLN A 56 -11.62 -3.01 9.40
C GLN A 56 -10.73 -4.21 9.73
N ARG A 57 -10.01 -4.19 10.86
CA ARG A 57 -9.20 -5.36 11.29
C ARG A 57 -10.08 -6.57 11.59
N LEU A 58 -11.23 -6.36 12.24
CA LEU A 58 -12.20 -7.43 12.50
C LEU A 58 -12.77 -7.97 11.19
N CYS A 59 -13.17 -7.10 10.26
CA CYS A 59 -13.66 -7.48 8.94
C CYS A 59 -12.61 -8.31 8.18
N PHE A 60 -11.36 -7.85 8.15
CA PHE A 60 -10.25 -8.58 7.52
C PHE A 60 -9.99 -9.93 8.21
N LYS A 61 -10.04 -9.99 9.55
CA LYS A 61 -9.88 -11.24 10.30
C LYS A 61 -10.95 -12.28 9.94
N LEU A 62 -12.19 -11.84 9.75
CA LEU A 62 -13.33 -12.71 9.44
C LEU A 62 -13.35 -13.14 7.97
N THR A 63 -13.07 -12.22 7.04
CA THR A 63 -13.19 -12.45 5.60
C THR A 63 -11.90 -12.94 4.95
N GLN A 64 -10.75 -12.69 5.56
CA GLN A 64 -9.43 -12.86 4.97
C GLN A 64 -9.25 -12.12 3.62
N SER A 65 -10.04 -11.07 3.39
CA SER A 65 -10.01 -10.24 2.17
C SER A 65 -9.78 -8.77 2.53
N PRO A 66 -9.03 -8.00 1.73
CA PRO A 66 -8.87 -6.58 2.00
C PRO A 66 -10.24 -5.87 2.06
N PRO A 67 -10.44 -4.92 2.99
CA PRO A 67 -11.70 -4.18 3.07
C PRO A 67 -11.99 -3.37 1.79
N PRO A 68 -13.25 -2.99 1.51
CA PRO A 68 -13.64 -2.33 0.25
C PRO A 68 -12.93 -0.99 -0.03
N ASN A 69 -12.44 -0.32 1.00
CA ASN A 69 -11.78 0.97 0.96
C ASN A 69 -10.25 0.88 0.99
N TRP A 70 -9.73 -0.27 0.57
CA TRP A 70 -8.31 -0.52 0.39
C TRP A 70 -7.99 -0.61 -1.08
N PHE A 71 -6.76 -0.26 -1.41
CA PHE A 71 -6.17 -0.43 -2.71
C PHE A 71 -4.81 -1.08 -2.55
N THR A 72 -4.49 -2.00 -3.44
CA THR A 72 -3.18 -2.64 -3.46
C THR A 72 -2.66 -2.63 -4.88
N TRP A 73 -1.47 -2.06 -5.04
CA TRP A 73 -0.71 -2.09 -6.27
C TRP A 73 0.56 -2.90 -6.09
N VAL A 74 1.00 -3.51 -7.20
CA VAL A 74 2.29 -4.21 -7.27
C VAL A 74 3.07 -3.73 -8.48
N GLY A 75 4.40 -3.75 -8.39
CA GLY A 75 5.29 -3.37 -9.49
C GLY A 75 6.57 -4.17 -9.47
N ASN A 76 7.19 -4.35 -10.64
CA ASN A 76 8.49 -4.98 -10.73
C ASN A 76 9.55 -4.00 -10.21
N TYR A 77 10.49 -4.47 -9.43
CA TYR A 77 11.51 -3.65 -8.80
C TYR A 77 12.90 -4.23 -9.03
N GLU A 78 13.85 -3.35 -9.32
CA GLU A 78 15.26 -3.66 -9.43
C GLU A 78 16.08 -2.53 -8.79
N GLY A 79 16.60 -2.81 -7.60
CA GLY A 79 17.37 -1.88 -6.80
C GLY A 79 17.90 -2.57 -5.55
N LYS A 80 18.65 -1.85 -4.72
CA LYS A 80 19.30 -2.43 -3.54
C LYS A 80 18.90 -1.77 -2.22
N MET A 81 18.35 -0.56 -2.26
CA MET A 81 18.10 0.24 -1.06
C MET A 81 16.81 -0.19 -0.35
N TRP A 82 15.82 -0.72 -1.07
CA TRP A 82 14.54 -1.14 -0.48
C TRP A 82 14.51 -2.53 0.16
N GLY A 83 15.59 -3.33 0.06
CA GLY A 83 15.56 -4.76 0.38
C GLY A 83 15.23 -5.13 1.84
N ARG A 84 15.23 -4.17 2.77
CA ARG A 84 14.89 -4.37 4.21
C ARG A 84 14.13 -3.20 4.83
N VAL A 85 13.56 -2.33 4.01
CA VAL A 85 12.90 -1.11 4.50
C VAL A 85 11.49 -1.03 3.96
N PHE A 86 10.66 -0.28 4.69
CA PHE A 86 9.31 0.05 4.30
C PHE A 86 9.10 1.54 4.58
N ASN A 87 8.22 2.14 3.81
CA ASN A 87 7.65 3.45 4.13
C ASN A 87 6.22 3.23 4.59
N HIS A 88 5.86 3.83 5.71
CA HIS A 88 4.51 3.83 6.22
C HIS A 88 4.13 5.26 6.62
N PHE A 89 2.98 5.71 6.13
CA PHE A 89 2.49 7.06 6.36
C PHE A 89 1.05 6.99 6.85
N GLY A 90 0.80 7.56 8.04
CA GLY A 90 -0.54 7.96 8.45
C GLY A 90 -0.90 9.28 7.78
N ILE A 91 -2.11 9.37 7.25
CA ILE A 91 -2.57 10.52 6.46
C ILE A 91 -3.85 11.07 7.07
N ASP A 92 -3.85 12.37 7.37
CA ASP A 92 -5.04 13.06 7.85
C ASP A 92 -5.89 13.34 6.62
N GLY A 93 -7.05 12.70 6.50
CA GLY A 93 -7.92 12.92 5.36
C GLY A 93 -8.54 14.31 5.30
N ASN A 94 -8.37 15.16 6.30
CA ASN A 94 -8.61 16.59 6.14
C ASN A 94 -7.62 17.25 5.18
N VAL A 95 -6.44 16.67 4.96
CA VAL A 95 -5.49 17.14 3.94
C VAL A 95 -6.00 16.88 2.52
N PHE A 96 -6.96 15.96 2.35
CA PHE A 96 -7.69 15.77 1.09
C PHE A 96 -8.92 16.68 0.95
N ARG A 97 -9.22 17.55 1.93
CA ARG A 97 -10.15 18.66 1.72
C ARG A 97 -9.38 19.81 1.06
N SER A 98 -10.05 20.62 0.23
CA SER A 98 -9.55 21.98 -0.02
C SER A 98 -9.27 22.63 1.34
N ALA A 99 -8.20 23.42 1.43
CA ALA A 99 -7.63 23.94 2.69
C ALA A 99 -8.62 24.71 3.61
N GLU A 100 -9.86 24.92 3.19
CA GLU A 100 -10.86 25.76 3.82
C GLU A 100 -11.70 25.05 4.91
N ASN A 101 -11.61 23.73 5.07
CA ASN A 101 -12.58 22.97 5.88
C ASN A 101 -11.97 22.00 6.93
N VAL A 102 -10.81 22.31 7.51
CA VAL A 102 -10.24 21.51 8.61
C VAL A 102 -10.92 21.88 9.94
N PRO A 103 -11.69 20.99 10.60
CA PRO A 103 -12.30 21.29 11.89
C PRO A 103 -11.23 21.39 12.98
N THR A 104 -11.22 22.51 13.72
CA THR A 104 -10.32 22.78 14.86
C THR A 104 -10.74 22.11 16.18
N SER A 105 -11.71 21.18 16.15
CA SER A 105 -12.28 20.63 17.39
C SER A 105 -11.35 19.61 18.05
N GLY A 106 -10.82 19.95 19.23
CA GLY A 106 -9.90 19.16 20.05
C GLY A 106 -10.45 17.88 20.67
N ALA A 107 -11.22 17.08 19.92
CA ALA A 107 -11.55 15.71 20.29
C ALA A 107 -10.54 14.76 19.62
N LEU A 108 -9.99 13.83 20.42
CA LEU A 108 -9.03 12.78 20.04
C LEU A 108 -9.64 11.77 19.06
N THR A 109 -10.06 12.24 17.88
CA THR A 109 -10.27 11.39 16.71
C THR A 109 -8.89 10.81 16.34
N PRO A 110 -8.77 9.54 15.91
CA PRO A 110 -7.51 9.09 15.33
C PRO A 110 -7.08 10.11 14.28
N LEU A 111 -5.92 10.74 14.51
CA LEU A 111 -5.43 11.88 13.73
C LEU A 111 -5.32 11.54 12.23
N PHE A 112 -5.25 10.25 11.91
CA PHE A 112 -5.19 9.72 10.57
C PHE A 112 -6.41 8.86 10.26
N ASN A 113 -7.05 9.16 9.14
CA ASN A 113 -8.19 8.38 8.62
C ASN A 113 -7.85 7.72 7.28
N ALA A 114 -6.62 7.87 6.81
CA ALA A 114 -6.05 7.16 5.69
C ALA A 114 -4.60 6.78 6.01
N GLN A 115 -4.05 5.85 5.24
CA GLN A 115 -2.66 5.45 5.35
C GLN A 115 -2.16 4.86 4.03
N SER A 116 -0.86 4.91 3.84
CA SER A 116 -0.16 4.19 2.77
C SER A 116 1.02 3.42 3.32
N THR A 117 1.27 2.23 2.80
CA THR A 117 2.45 1.43 3.13
C THR A 117 3.08 0.90 1.86
N ALA A 118 4.36 1.23 1.65
CA ALA A 118 5.18 0.70 0.57
C ALA A 118 6.28 -0.18 1.14
N PHE A 119 6.56 -1.30 0.49
CA PHE A 119 7.69 -2.17 0.83
C PHE A 119 8.12 -3.00 -0.38
N VAL A 120 9.31 -3.58 -0.31
CA VAL A 120 9.86 -4.46 -1.34
C VAL A 120 10.25 -5.80 -0.73
N ILE A 121 9.98 -6.89 -1.45
CA ILE A 121 10.51 -8.22 -1.15
C ILE A 121 11.07 -8.83 -2.44
N GLY A 122 12.39 -9.00 -2.51
CA GLY A 122 13.07 -9.39 -3.75
C GLY A 122 12.80 -8.36 -4.86
N ASN A 123 12.24 -8.80 -5.98
CA ASN A 123 11.86 -7.96 -7.12
C ASN A 123 10.39 -7.49 -7.10
N LEU A 124 9.65 -7.78 -6.02
CA LEU A 124 8.25 -7.37 -5.89
C LEU A 124 8.16 -6.09 -5.04
N PHE A 125 7.78 -4.98 -5.66
CA PHE A 125 7.32 -3.78 -4.98
C PHE A 125 5.83 -3.90 -4.68
N VAL A 126 5.42 -3.52 -3.47
CA VAL A 126 4.03 -3.50 -3.02
C VAL A 126 3.73 -2.14 -2.44
N LEU A 127 2.61 -1.55 -2.87
CA LEU A 127 2.04 -0.35 -2.28
C LEU A 127 0.60 -0.63 -1.90
N THR A 128 0.27 -0.36 -0.64
CA THR A 128 -1.11 -0.38 -0.16
C THR A 128 -1.53 1.04 0.19
N PHE A 129 -2.81 1.31 -0.01
CA PHE A 129 -3.47 2.51 0.50
C PHE A 129 -4.80 2.12 1.11
N SER A 130 -5.19 2.75 2.20
CA SER A 130 -6.51 2.56 2.80
C SER A 130 -7.04 3.87 3.34
N THR A 131 -8.35 4.07 3.26
CA THR A 131 -9.00 5.30 3.73
C THR A 131 -10.37 5.03 4.31
N ALA A 132 -10.70 5.58 5.48
CA ALA A 132 -12.04 5.48 6.06
C ALA A 132 -13.10 6.29 5.26
N ARG A 133 -12.69 7.11 4.29
CA ARG A 133 -13.59 7.92 3.47
C ARG A 133 -14.02 7.17 2.21
N PRO A 134 -15.32 6.95 1.97
CA PRO A 134 -15.80 6.27 0.78
C PRO A 134 -15.66 7.10 -0.51
N ALA A 135 -15.60 8.43 -0.42
CA ALA A 135 -15.49 9.34 -1.57
C ALA A 135 -14.05 9.86 -1.77
N PHE A 136 -13.07 8.97 -1.74
CA PHE A 136 -11.70 9.34 -2.12
C PHE A 136 -11.60 9.33 -3.64
N GLU A 137 -11.43 10.52 -4.25
CA GLU A 137 -11.26 10.70 -5.70
C GLU A 137 -9.86 10.27 -6.15
N LEU A 138 -9.56 8.99 -5.97
CA LEU A 138 -8.43 8.34 -6.61
C LEU A 138 -8.99 7.42 -7.67
N ASP A 139 -8.57 7.60 -8.91
CA ASP A 139 -8.64 6.55 -9.91
C ASP A 139 -7.44 5.62 -9.69
N PRO A 140 -7.65 4.43 -9.07
CA PRO A 140 -6.55 3.54 -8.75
C PRO A 140 -5.91 2.93 -9.99
N GLN A 141 -6.64 2.84 -11.11
CA GLN A 141 -6.12 2.31 -12.36
C GLN A 141 -5.26 3.36 -13.07
N ALA A 142 -5.72 4.62 -13.13
CA ALA A 142 -4.91 5.71 -13.65
C ALA A 142 -3.63 5.90 -12.82
N PHE A 143 -3.72 5.79 -11.50
CA PHE A 143 -2.55 5.79 -10.62
C PHE A 143 -1.58 4.65 -10.97
N ALA A 144 -2.09 3.42 -11.14
CA ALA A 144 -1.27 2.28 -11.50
C ALA A 144 -0.50 2.53 -12.80
N SER A 145 -1.21 2.96 -13.85
CA SER A 145 -0.64 3.25 -15.17
C SER A 145 0.42 4.36 -15.11
N ALA A 146 0.17 5.44 -14.36
CA ALA A 146 1.09 6.57 -14.25
C ALA A 146 2.45 6.20 -13.61
N TRP A 147 2.45 5.16 -12.77
CA TRP A 147 3.64 4.71 -12.03
C TRP A 147 4.15 3.34 -12.48
N GLY A 148 3.61 2.80 -13.58
CA GLY A 148 4.04 1.50 -14.09
C GLY A 148 3.75 0.34 -13.13
N LEU A 149 2.71 0.48 -12.32
CA LEU A 149 2.23 -0.54 -11.40
C LEU A 149 1.04 -1.31 -12.02
N ARG A 150 0.62 -2.37 -11.33
CA ARG A 150 -0.63 -3.09 -11.57
C ARG A 150 -1.51 -3.02 -10.33
N LEU A 151 -2.76 -2.60 -10.52
CA LEU A 151 -3.79 -2.67 -9.48
C LEU A 151 -4.21 -4.13 -9.31
N ILE A 152 -4.09 -4.68 -8.10
CA ILE A 152 -4.54 -6.04 -7.78
C ILE A 152 -5.68 -6.07 -6.77
N TRP A 153 -5.98 -4.93 -6.14
CA TRP A 153 -7.16 -4.77 -5.32
C TRP A 153 -7.69 -3.34 -5.37
N PRO A 154 -9.00 -3.12 -5.61
CA PRO A 154 -10.01 -4.14 -5.92
C PRO A 154 -9.67 -4.90 -7.21
N THR A 155 -9.99 -6.19 -7.28
CA THR A 155 -9.76 -6.98 -8.50
C THR A 155 -10.78 -6.59 -9.57
N ALA A 156 -10.33 -6.42 -10.81
CA ALA A 156 -11.22 -6.23 -11.95
C ALA A 156 -11.84 -7.55 -12.44
N GLY A 157 -11.41 -8.71 -11.90
CA GLY A 157 -11.80 -10.03 -12.40
C GLY A 157 -11.06 -10.44 -13.68
N GLU A 158 -10.10 -9.64 -14.13
CA GLU A 158 -9.28 -9.89 -15.31
C GLU A 158 -7.88 -10.37 -14.90
N THR A 159 -7.22 -11.15 -15.74
CA THR A 159 -5.80 -11.49 -15.57
C THR A 159 -4.95 -10.25 -15.82
N ILE A 160 -3.99 -9.98 -14.92
CA ILE A 160 -3.02 -8.91 -15.13
C ILE A 160 -1.73 -9.45 -15.71
N TYR A 161 -1.17 -8.70 -16.64
CA TYR A 161 0.11 -8.99 -17.29
C TYR A 161 1.25 -8.26 -16.59
N PRO A 162 2.50 -8.67 -16.84
CA PRO A 162 3.68 -8.04 -16.25
C PRO A 162 3.70 -6.52 -16.47
N PRO A 163 4.20 -5.72 -15.51
CA PRO A 163 4.40 -4.29 -15.69
C PRO A 163 5.47 -4.05 -16.76
N ASP A 164 5.21 -3.08 -17.63
CA ASP A 164 6.12 -2.70 -18.73
C ASP A 164 7.38 -1.97 -18.25
N THR A 165 7.39 -1.59 -16.97
CA THR A 165 8.45 -0.82 -16.34
C THR A 165 8.97 -1.52 -15.10
N VAL A 166 10.26 -1.37 -14.85
CA VAL A 166 10.92 -1.81 -13.62
C VAL A 166 11.24 -0.58 -12.78
N LEU A 167 10.80 -0.58 -11.52
CA LEU A 167 11.07 0.49 -10.57
C LEU A 167 12.50 0.40 -10.06
N SER A 168 13.24 1.50 -10.20
CA SER A 168 14.50 1.71 -9.49
C SER A 168 14.28 2.10 -8.02
N ASP A 169 15.35 2.17 -7.23
CA ASP A 169 15.32 2.71 -5.87
C ASP A 169 14.66 4.11 -5.78
N ILE A 170 14.98 4.99 -6.73
CA ILE A 170 14.46 6.35 -6.81
C ILE A 170 12.96 6.32 -7.15
N ALA A 171 12.56 5.53 -8.15
CA ALA A 171 11.16 5.45 -8.57
C ALA A 171 10.28 4.85 -7.46
N ALA A 172 10.73 3.77 -6.81
CA ALA A 172 10.03 3.16 -5.68
C ALA A 172 9.84 4.16 -4.52
N ASP A 173 10.86 4.98 -4.22
CA ASP A 173 10.76 6.02 -3.21
C ASP A 173 9.81 7.15 -3.56
N GLN A 174 9.84 7.63 -4.81
CA GLN A 174 8.87 8.62 -5.30
C GLN A 174 7.44 8.10 -5.18
N VAL A 175 7.18 6.89 -5.70
CA VAL A 175 5.87 6.22 -5.64
C VAL A 175 5.37 6.08 -4.21
N SER A 176 6.24 5.65 -3.29
CA SER A 176 5.87 5.41 -1.89
C SER A 176 5.33 6.64 -1.16
N ARG A 177 5.70 7.84 -1.62
CA ARG A 177 5.35 9.11 -1.00
C ARG A 177 4.23 9.86 -1.72
N MET A 178 3.62 9.26 -2.73
CA MET A 178 2.64 9.98 -3.56
C MET A 178 1.42 10.46 -2.80
N PHE A 179 1.02 9.71 -1.77
CA PHE A 179 -0.07 10.09 -0.88
C PHE A 179 0.34 11.04 0.25
N VAL A 180 1.64 11.33 0.39
CA VAL A 180 2.12 12.37 1.30
C VAL A 180 1.85 13.73 0.67
N PRO A 181 1.27 14.70 1.42
CA PRO A 181 1.00 16.04 0.92
C PRO A 181 2.26 16.70 0.36
N PRO A 182 2.22 17.45 -0.76
CA PRO A 182 3.41 18.03 -1.38
C PRO A 182 4.29 18.82 -0.42
N ALA A 183 3.69 19.62 0.47
CA ALA A 183 4.40 20.40 1.48
C ALA A 183 5.16 19.54 2.51
N ALA A 184 4.77 18.27 2.69
CA ALA A 184 5.38 17.33 3.62
C ALA A 184 6.33 16.32 2.96
N ARG A 185 6.36 16.21 1.62
CA ARG A 185 7.20 15.23 0.91
C ARG A 185 8.70 15.43 1.16
N GLY A 186 9.14 16.67 1.34
CA GLY A 186 10.53 17.00 1.69
C GLY A 186 10.89 16.67 3.15
N MET A 187 9.89 16.50 4.02
CA MET A 187 10.09 16.05 5.41
C MET A 187 10.14 14.53 5.50
N ALA A 188 9.45 13.82 4.61
CA ALA A 188 9.59 12.38 4.47
C ALA A 188 11.04 12.06 4.03
N ARG A 189 11.71 11.19 4.77
CA ARG A 189 13.05 10.72 4.40
C ARG A 189 12.94 9.52 3.47
N PRO A 190 13.98 9.24 2.67
CA PRO A 190 14.03 8.00 1.91
C PRO A 190 13.97 6.81 2.86
N ALA A 191 13.30 5.74 2.44
CA ALA A 191 13.06 4.56 3.27
C ALA A 191 14.36 3.97 3.85
N TRP A 192 15.47 4.11 3.12
CA TRP A 192 16.79 3.58 3.47
C TRP A 192 17.65 4.52 4.35
N VAL A 193 17.18 5.72 4.67
CA VAL A 193 17.91 6.64 5.56
C VAL A 193 17.49 6.36 7.00
N THR A 194 18.15 5.40 7.64
CA THR A 194 17.99 5.14 9.08
C THR A 194 18.63 6.27 9.90
N THR A 195 17.91 6.83 10.87
CA THR A 195 18.54 7.68 11.89
C THR A 195 19.51 6.85 12.73
N PRO A 196 20.74 7.33 12.99
CA PRO A 196 21.64 6.71 13.95
C PRO A 196 21.07 6.75 15.38
#